data_AF-A0A8J5QZ15-F1
#
_entry.id   AF-A0A8J5QZ15-F1
#
_cell.length_a   1.000
_cell.length_b   1.000
_cell.length_c   1.000
_cell.angle_alpha   90.00
_cell.angle_beta   90.00
_cell.angle_gamma   90.00
#
_symmetry.space_group_name_H-M   'P 1'
#
loop_
_entity.id
_entity.type
_entity.pdbx_description
1 polymer ?
#
loop_
_entity_poly.entity_id
_entity_poly.type
_entity_poly.pdbx_seq_one_letter_code
_entity_poly.pdbx_strand_id
1 'polypeptide(L)'
;MSEEPKSELEKIFNIAKNDESLITIVATVDTGFEWQAIDECREKISPNLRVFKDRGKISFNIAMDQYDQVEQLKSVDNVYILADVNYYSYNKDDKESCFQLLRDSLSSNKSQLDKSINAWKKFTKFLGKVFLSIKEYERVIDDYKAVKEEKKQGPEEKTVRGRKKRGKDPSSSKETDILSYRVTCERTGVHAFESQEVAVKLGGEFNDLYHWIVDLTDYQLEILYKICFGETLLLLRVTTESMHRRNIAFFGPTTLKATVCYNLLQLAKPKPGEVIVDPMCGGGSIPIEVNLDTLKLD
;
A
#
# COMPACT_ATOMS: atom_id res chain seq x y z
N MET A 1 27.85 -19.05 -14.82
CA MET A 1 26.69 -18.19 -14.53
C MET A 1 26.88 -17.69 -13.11
N SER A 2 27.39 -16.47 -12.93
CA SER A 2 27.46 -15.84 -11.62
C SER A 2 26.02 -15.51 -11.22
N GLU A 3 25.52 -16.10 -10.14
CA GLU A 3 24.28 -15.65 -9.51
C GLU A 3 24.48 -14.17 -9.13
N GLU A 4 23.74 -13.28 -9.78
CA GLU A 4 23.63 -11.91 -9.29
C GLU A 4 23.08 -11.99 -7.85
N PRO A 5 23.66 -11.26 -6.88
CA PRO A 5 23.22 -11.35 -5.50
C PRO A 5 21.76 -10.91 -5.40
N LYS A 6 20.87 -11.86 -5.08
CA LYS A 6 19.45 -11.60 -4.81
C LYS A 6 19.31 -10.43 -3.84
N SER A 7 18.42 -9.49 -4.16
CA SER A 7 18.18 -8.34 -3.29
C SER A 7 17.70 -8.83 -1.92
N GLU A 8 18.08 -8.16 -0.84
CA GLU A 8 17.64 -8.56 0.52
C GLU A 8 16.11 -8.57 0.64
N LEU A 9 15.43 -7.72 -0.15
CA LEU A 9 13.98 -7.72 -0.27
C LEU A 9 13.45 -9.03 -0.88
N GLU A 10 14.06 -9.49 -1.98
CA GLU A 10 13.70 -10.77 -2.61
C GLU A 10 13.92 -11.94 -1.64
N LYS A 11 14.96 -11.90 -0.80
CA LYS A 11 15.20 -12.92 0.22
C LYS A 11 14.09 -12.96 1.27
N ILE A 12 13.68 -11.81 1.81
CA ILE A 12 12.58 -11.73 2.78
C ILE A 12 11.25 -12.18 2.15
N PHE A 13 10.99 -11.74 0.91
CA PHE A 13 9.80 -12.14 0.17
C PHE A 13 9.75 -13.66 -0.05
N ASN A 14 10.87 -14.28 -0.47
CA ASN A 14 10.93 -15.72 -0.70
C ASN A 14 10.66 -16.55 0.58
N ILE A 15 11.00 -16.03 1.77
CA ILE A 15 10.63 -16.68 3.04
C ILE A 15 9.11 -16.71 3.19
N ALA A 16 8.43 -15.58 3.01
CA ALA A 16 6.97 -15.52 3.10
C ALA A 16 6.28 -16.26 1.96
N LYS A 17 6.88 -16.31 0.76
CA LYS A 17 6.36 -17.06 -0.38
C LYS A 17 6.31 -18.57 -0.09
N ASN A 18 7.28 -19.10 0.65
CA ASN A 18 7.39 -20.52 0.97
C ASN A 18 6.65 -20.94 2.27
N ASP A 19 6.07 -19.98 3.00
CA ASP A 19 5.33 -20.23 4.24
C ASP A 19 3.93 -19.62 4.14
N GLU A 20 2.90 -20.46 4.01
CA GLU A 20 1.49 -20.06 3.87
C GLU A 20 0.97 -19.17 5.00
N SER A 21 1.58 -19.23 6.19
CA SER A 21 1.17 -18.41 7.34
C SER A 21 1.69 -16.98 7.30
N LEU A 22 2.74 -16.73 6.50
CA LEU A 22 3.44 -15.46 6.45
C LEU A 22 3.04 -14.61 5.24
N ILE A 23 3.09 -13.29 5.44
CA ILE A 23 2.97 -12.31 4.37
C ILE A 23 4.05 -11.23 4.51
N THR A 24 4.56 -10.73 3.39
CA THR A 24 5.51 -9.61 3.40
C THR A 24 4.77 -8.28 3.35
N ILE A 25 4.99 -7.47 4.38
CA ILE A 25 4.52 -6.09 4.47
C ILE A 25 5.61 -5.15 4.00
N VAL A 26 5.22 -4.14 3.22
CA VAL A 26 6.05 -2.99 2.87
C VAL A 26 5.36 -1.75 3.39
N ALA A 27 6.03 -0.99 4.25
CA ALA A 27 5.50 0.24 4.81
C ALA A 27 6.38 1.44 4.39
N THR A 28 5.75 2.51 3.90
CA THR A 28 6.47 3.75 3.57
C THR A 28 6.68 4.57 4.83
N VAL A 29 7.85 5.20 4.95
CA VAL A 29 8.25 6.02 6.10
C VAL A 29 8.84 7.32 5.58
N ASP A 30 8.69 8.42 6.32
CA ASP A 30 9.44 9.63 6.00
C ASP A 30 10.95 9.33 6.09
N THR A 31 11.69 9.68 5.03
CA THR A 31 13.11 9.33 4.91
C THR A 31 13.91 9.88 6.10
N GLY A 32 14.74 9.03 6.70
CA GLY A 32 15.51 9.35 7.91
C GLY A 32 14.90 8.79 9.19
N PHE A 33 13.62 8.43 9.19
CA PHE A 33 12.94 7.82 10.34
C PHE A 33 12.78 6.30 10.26
N GLU A 34 13.46 5.65 9.32
CA GLU A 34 13.30 4.20 9.12
C GLU A 34 13.75 3.39 10.35
N TRP A 35 14.72 3.89 11.13
CA TRP A 35 15.15 3.24 12.36
C TRP A 35 14.09 3.32 13.47
N GLN A 36 13.41 4.46 13.61
CA GLN A 36 12.29 4.60 14.56
C GLN A 36 11.16 3.65 14.19
N ALA A 37 10.87 3.50 12.89
CA ALA A 37 9.89 2.54 12.43
C ALA A 37 10.31 1.09 12.70
N ILE A 38 11.59 0.75 12.53
CA ILE A 38 12.11 -0.59 12.88
C ILE A 38 11.96 -0.86 14.38
N ASP A 39 12.32 0.09 15.23
CA ASP A 39 12.20 -0.05 16.68
C ASP A 39 10.73 -0.21 17.11
N GLU A 40 9.82 0.60 16.55
CA GLU A 40 8.38 0.48 16.79
C GLU A 40 7.83 -0.89 16.34
N CYS A 41 8.24 -1.39 15.16
CA CYS A 41 7.86 -2.72 14.71
C CYS A 41 8.34 -3.81 15.68
N ARG A 42 9.55 -3.69 16.22
CA ARG A 42 10.07 -4.67 17.19
C ARG A 42 9.35 -4.62 18.53
N GLU A 43 8.93 -3.43 18.96
CA GLU A 43 8.17 -3.25 20.19
C GLU A 43 6.75 -3.83 20.07
N LYS A 44 6.05 -3.53 18.97
CA LYS A 44 4.61 -3.85 18.82
C LYS A 44 4.34 -5.23 18.23
N ILE A 45 5.23 -5.73 17.37
CA ILE A 45 4.99 -6.97 16.63
C ILE A 45 5.81 -8.12 17.23
N SER A 46 7.14 -7.99 17.21
CA SER A 46 8.03 -9.00 17.79
C SER A 46 9.44 -8.43 18.02
N PRO A 47 10.05 -8.62 19.20
CA PRO A 47 11.41 -8.13 19.48
C PRO A 47 12.47 -8.66 18.49
N ASN A 48 12.24 -9.84 17.92
CA ASN A 48 13.14 -10.50 16.98
C ASN A 48 12.73 -10.30 15.51
N LEU A 49 11.82 -9.37 15.22
CA LEU A 49 11.34 -9.12 13.87
C LEU A 49 12.52 -8.69 12.97
N ARG A 50 12.74 -9.46 11.91
CA ARG A 50 13.69 -9.09 10.84
C ARG A 50 13.02 -8.06 9.94
N VAL A 51 13.58 -6.86 9.93
CA VAL A 51 13.11 -5.75 9.09
C VAL A 51 14.20 -5.39 8.10
N PHE A 52 13.87 -5.42 6.81
CA PHE A 52 14.68 -4.85 5.75
C PHE A 52 14.39 -3.36 5.61
N LYS A 53 15.47 -2.58 5.55
CA LYS A 53 15.42 -1.13 5.49
C LYS A 53 15.90 -0.66 4.12
N ASP A 54 15.12 0.17 3.48
CA ASP A 54 15.52 0.91 2.27
C ASP A 54 15.15 2.39 2.46
N ARG A 55 15.54 3.26 1.53
CA ARG A 55 15.24 4.69 1.64
C ARG A 55 13.73 4.94 1.59
N GLY A 56 13.20 5.52 2.68
CA GLY A 56 11.79 5.88 2.81
C GLY A 56 10.82 4.69 2.90
N LYS A 57 11.31 3.48 3.16
CA LYS A 57 10.46 2.30 3.35
C LYS A 57 11.14 1.23 4.21
N ILE A 58 10.31 0.46 4.90
CA ILE A 58 10.72 -0.76 5.59
C ILE A 58 9.91 -1.94 5.07
N SER A 59 10.47 -3.13 5.15
CA SER A 59 9.82 -4.36 4.69
C SER A 59 10.08 -5.49 5.67
N PHE A 60 9.05 -6.25 6.04
CA PHE A 60 9.14 -7.29 7.06
C PHE A 60 8.04 -8.32 6.87
N ASN A 61 8.26 -9.53 7.39
CA ASN A 61 7.26 -10.60 7.35
C ASN A 61 6.49 -10.63 8.66
N ILE A 62 5.17 -10.82 8.57
CA ILE A 62 4.29 -11.05 9.72
C ILE A 62 3.46 -12.31 9.48
N ALA A 63 2.97 -12.92 10.56
CA ALA A 63 1.86 -13.87 10.44
C ALA A 63 0.57 -13.13 10.06
N MET A 64 -0.31 -13.79 9.29
CA MET A 64 -1.55 -13.17 8.80
C MET A 64 -2.54 -12.74 9.91
N ASP A 65 -2.39 -13.21 11.13
CA ASP A 65 -3.20 -12.83 12.30
C ASP A 65 -2.59 -11.66 13.11
N GLN A 66 -1.34 -11.27 12.82
CA GLN A 66 -0.65 -10.17 13.49
C GLN A 66 -0.89 -8.81 12.85
N TYR A 67 -1.72 -8.72 11.81
CA TYR A 67 -1.91 -7.47 11.07
C TYR A 67 -2.46 -6.32 11.93
N ASP A 68 -3.28 -6.61 12.95
CA ASP A 68 -3.78 -5.58 13.89
C ASP A 68 -2.64 -4.82 14.59
N GLN A 69 -1.46 -5.44 14.77
CA GLN A 69 -0.27 -4.77 15.32
C GLN A 69 0.35 -3.79 14.33
N VAL A 70 0.26 -4.09 13.02
CA VAL A 70 0.69 -3.20 11.94
C VAL A 70 -0.25 -2.01 11.80
N GLU A 71 -1.57 -2.20 11.95
CA GLU A 71 -2.55 -1.11 11.96
C GLU A 71 -2.28 -0.09 13.08
N GLN A 72 -1.65 -0.53 14.18
CA GLN A 72 -1.31 0.32 15.32
C GLN A 72 0.01 1.09 15.18
N LEU A 73 0.77 0.88 14.09
CA LEU A 73 2.01 1.63 13.86
C LEU A 73 1.71 3.11 13.63
N LYS A 74 2.55 3.99 14.19
CA LYS A 74 2.39 5.44 14.11
C LYS A 74 3.54 6.12 13.36
N SER A 75 4.67 5.43 13.17
CA SER A 75 5.85 5.91 12.43
C SER A 75 5.71 5.80 10.90
N VAL A 76 4.79 4.97 10.40
CA VAL A 76 4.64 4.64 8.98
C VAL A 76 3.49 5.41 8.33
N ASP A 77 3.61 5.72 7.04
CA ASP A 77 2.65 6.52 6.28
C ASP A 77 1.63 5.67 5.51
N ASN A 78 2.05 4.60 4.82
CA ASN A 78 1.18 3.74 4.02
C ASN A 78 1.67 2.31 4.11
N VAL A 79 0.75 1.36 4.11
CA VAL A 79 1.04 -0.07 4.21
C VAL A 79 0.62 -0.78 2.94
N TYR A 80 1.48 -1.67 2.47
CA TYR A 80 1.30 -2.49 1.28
C TYR A 80 1.60 -3.96 1.59
N ILE A 81 0.91 -4.86 0.91
CA ILE A 81 1.31 -6.26 0.79
C ILE A 81 2.19 -6.39 -0.44
N LEU A 82 3.37 -7.00 -0.30
CA LEU A 82 4.21 -7.34 -1.43
C LEU A 82 3.74 -8.66 -2.04
N ALA A 83 3.21 -8.59 -3.25
CA ALA A 83 2.63 -9.72 -3.96
C ALA A 83 3.61 -10.37 -4.95
N ASP A 84 4.58 -9.60 -5.45
CA ASP A 84 5.62 -10.14 -6.35
C ASP A 84 6.89 -9.29 -6.31
N VAL A 85 8.03 -9.95 -6.52
CA VAL A 85 9.36 -9.34 -6.67
C VAL A 85 10.11 -10.07 -7.76
N ASN A 86 10.47 -9.38 -8.84
CA ASN A 86 11.27 -9.94 -9.93
C ASN A 86 12.32 -8.96 -10.42
N TYR A 87 13.37 -9.49 -11.05
CA TYR A 87 14.40 -8.70 -11.68
C TYR A 87 14.43 -8.99 -13.19
N TYR A 88 14.25 -7.95 -14.00
CA TYR A 88 14.25 -8.06 -15.45
C TYR A 88 15.28 -7.15 -16.09
N SER A 89 15.94 -7.67 -17.13
CA SER A 89 16.70 -6.84 -18.07
C SER A 89 15.75 -6.40 -19.19
N TYR A 90 15.21 -5.18 -19.07
CA TYR A 90 14.30 -4.64 -20.07
C TYR A 90 15.04 -4.25 -21.34
N ASN A 91 14.62 -4.83 -22.47
CA ASN A 91 15.10 -4.42 -23.78
C ASN A 91 14.53 -3.03 -24.13
N LYS A 92 15.41 -2.07 -24.47
CA LYS A 92 15.01 -0.70 -24.80
C LYS A 92 14.41 -0.55 -26.19
N ASP A 93 14.66 -1.53 -27.06
CA ASP A 93 14.25 -1.50 -28.47
C ASP A 93 13.05 -2.42 -28.74
N ASP A 94 12.67 -3.26 -27.78
CA ASP A 94 11.57 -4.21 -27.91
C ASP A 94 10.61 -4.12 -26.73
N LYS A 95 9.56 -3.35 -26.97
CA LYS A 95 8.49 -3.09 -26.00
C LYS A 95 7.56 -4.28 -25.81
N GLU A 96 7.33 -5.09 -26.84
CA GLU A 96 6.35 -6.18 -26.76
C GLU A 96 6.91 -7.34 -25.92
N SER A 97 8.19 -7.66 -26.06
CA SER A 97 8.83 -8.62 -25.16
C SER A 97 8.83 -8.14 -23.71
N CYS A 98 9.02 -6.84 -23.47
CA CYS A 98 8.91 -6.27 -22.13
C CYS A 98 7.52 -6.48 -21.52
N PHE A 99 6.44 -6.28 -22.30
CA PHE A 99 5.08 -6.55 -21.83
C PHE A 99 4.79 -8.04 -21.66
N GLN A 100 5.36 -8.90 -22.50
CA GLN A 100 5.22 -10.34 -22.34
C GLN A 100 5.81 -10.81 -21.01
N LEU A 101 6.98 -10.30 -20.62
CA LEU A 101 7.58 -10.60 -19.31
C LEU A 101 6.64 -10.25 -18.15
N LEU A 102 5.92 -9.13 -18.24
CA LEU A 102 4.95 -8.73 -17.22
C LEU A 102 3.77 -9.72 -17.13
N ARG A 103 3.25 -10.15 -18.29
CA ARG A 103 2.13 -11.11 -18.36
C ARG A 103 2.53 -12.47 -17.82
N ASP A 104 3.71 -12.93 -18.18
CA ASP A 104 4.26 -14.22 -17.73
C ASP A 104 4.50 -14.21 -16.21
N SER A 105 4.95 -13.09 -15.64
CA SER A 105 5.10 -12.91 -14.20
C SER A 105 3.79 -13.11 -13.45
N LEU A 106 2.72 -12.44 -13.90
CA LEU A 106 1.40 -12.56 -13.25
C LEU A 106 0.85 -13.98 -13.38
N SER A 107 0.96 -14.59 -14.56
CA SER A 107 0.45 -15.94 -14.82
C SER A 107 1.19 -17.00 -14.01
N SER A 108 2.52 -16.92 -13.94
CA SER A 108 3.35 -17.88 -13.21
C SER A 108 3.26 -17.73 -11.68
N ASN A 109 2.93 -16.53 -11.19
CA ASN A 109 2.85 -16.23 -9.76
C ASN A 109 1.41 -16.25 -9.19
N LYS A 110 0.45 -16.85 -9.90
CA LYS A 110 -0.97 -16.84 -9.53
C LYS A 110 -1.25 -17.27 -8.09
N SER A 111 -0.63 -18.35 -7.61
CA SER A 111 -0.84 -18.84 -6.22
C SER A 111 -0.47 -17.78 -5.18
N GLN A 112 0.66 -17.09 -5.37
CA GLN A 112 1.13 -16.03 -4.48
C GLN A 112 0.26 -14.77 -4.58
N LEU A 113 -0.24 -14.44 -5.78
CA LEU A 113 -1.22 -13.37 -5.96
C LEU A 113 -2.49 -13.67 -5.17
N ASP A 114 -3.06 -14.88 -5.32
CA ASP A 114 -4.28 -15.29 -4.63
C ASP A 114 -4.09 -15.25 -3.11
N LYS A 115 -2.94 -15.69 -2.60
CA LYS A 115 -2.54 -15.54 -1.20
C LYS A 115 -2.53 -14.07 -0.76
N SER A 116 -1.91 -13.21 -1.55
CA SER A 116 -1.78 -11.77 -1.26
C SER A 116 -3.13 -11.05 -1.30
N ILE A 117 -4.02 -11.43 -2.23
CA ILE A 117 -5.37 -10.91 -2.36
C ILE A 117 -6.24 -11.34 -1.18
N ASN A 118 -6.14 -12.59 -0.73
CA ASN A 118 -6.84 -13.07 0.46
C ASN A 118 -6.38 -12.34 1.72
N ALA A 119 -5.06 -12.16 1.88
CA ALA A 119 -4.51 -11.35 2.97
C ALA A 119 -5.02 -9.89 2.89
N TRP A 120 -5.01 -9.29 1.69
CA TRP A 120 -5.54 -7.93 1.47
C TRP A 120 -7.02 -7.83 1.87
N LYS A 121 -7.85 -8.79 1.44
CA LYS A 121 -9.27 -8.83 1.78
C LYS A 121 -9.48 -8.88 3.30
N LYS A 122 -8.72 -9.72 4.00
CA LYS A 122 -8.75 -9.83 5.46
C LYS A 122 -8.33 -8.52 6.14
N PHE A 123 -7.19 -7.95 5.73
CA PHE A 123 -6.59 -6.78 6.36
C PHE A 123 -7.43 -5.51 6.16
N THR A 124 -8.06 -5.37 5.00
CA THR A 124 -8.93 -4.22 4.69
C THR A 124 -10.38 -4.42 5.14
N LYS A 125 -10.70 -5.58 5.70
CA LYS A 125 -12.07 -5.97 6.11
C LYS A 125 -13.07 -5.83 4.95
N PHE A 126 -12.60 -6.07 3.73
CA PHE A 126 -13.43 -6.02 2.53
C PHE A 126 -14.40 -7.20 2.52
N LEU A 127 -15.70 -6.92 2.47
CA LEU A 127 -16.75 -7.94 2.53
C LEU A 127 -17.11 -8.49 1.15
N GLY A 128 -16.86 -7.72 0.09
CA GLY A 128 -17.22 -8.07 -1.28
C GLY A 128 -16.46 -9.26 -1.87
N LYS A 129 -16.79 -9.59 -3.11
CA LYS A 129 -16.18 -10.68 -3.88
C LYS A 129 -14.87 -10.24 -4.51
N VAL A 130 -13.81 -11.03 -4.28
CA VAL A 130 -12.47 -10.83 -4.87
C VAL A 130 -12.11 -11.91 -5.88
N PHE A 131 -12.87 -13.02 -5.92
CA PHE A 131 -12.75 -14.04 -6.98
C PHE A 131 -14.14 -14.23 -7.57
N LEU A 132 -14.28 -13.91 -8.85
CA LEU A 132 -15.55 -13.97 -9.56
C LEU A 132 -15.47 -14.96 -10.71
N SER A 133 -16.61 -15.55 -11.04
CA SER A 133 -16.78 -16.20 -12.34
C SER A 133 -17.10 -15.16 -13.43
N ILE A 134 -16.74 -15.47 -14.67
CA ILE A 134 -17.10 -14.67 -15.87
C ILE A 134 -18.60 -14.32 -15.87
N LYS A 135 -19.46 -15.30 -15.58
CA LYS A 135 -20.92 -15.11 -15.57
C LYS A 135 -21.40 -14.12 -14.52
N GLU A 136 -20.73 -14.05 -13.36
CA GLU A 136 -21.06 -13.07 -12.33
C GLU A 136 -20.61 -11.68 -12.74
N TYR A 137 -19.41 -11.57 -13.34
CA TYR A 137 -18.89 -10.30 -13.83
C TYR A 137 -19.77 -9.71 -14.95
N GLU A 138 -20.13 -10.52 -15.95
CA GLU A 138 -20.99 -10.10 -17.07
C GLU A 138 -22.35 -9.56 -16.61
N ARG A 139 -22.91 -10.09 -15.52
CA ARG A 139 -24.20 -9.61 -14.98
C ARG A 139 -24.10 -8.25 -14.33
N VAL A 140 -22.95 -7.91 -13.74
CA VAL A 140 -22.82 -6.71 -12.91
C VAL A 140 -22.13 -5.57 -13.66
N ILE A 141 -21.36 -5.87 -14.71
CA ILE A 141 -20.58 -4.85 -15.41
C ILE A 141 -21.46 -3.83 -16.14
N ASP A 142 -22.61 -4.24 -16.67
CA ASP A 142 -23.53 -3.34 -17.37
C ASP A 142 -24.28 -2.42 -16.40
N ASP A 143 -24.77 -2.98 -15.29
CA ASP A 143 -25.36 -2.20 -14.19
C ASP A 143 -24.35 -1.18 -13.64
N TYR A 144 -23.09 -1.61 -13.43
CA TYR A 144 -22.03 -0.72 -12.98
C TYR A 144 -21.74 0.41 -13.97
N LYS A 145 -21.69 0.11 -15.28
CA LYS A 145 -21.49 1.13 -16.33
C LYS A 145 -22.63 2.16 -16.32
N ALA A 146 -23.88 1.71 -16.22
CA ALA A 146 -25.05 2.59 -16.15
C ALA A 146 -24.95 3.55 -14.94
N VAL A 147 -24.68 3.02 -13.74
CA VAL A 147 -24.50 3.82 -12.53
C VAL A 147 -23.34 4.82 -12.65
N LYS A 148 -22.23 4.43 -13.30
CA LYS A 148 -21.07 5.29 -13.51
C LYS A 148 -21.37 6.44 -14.49
N GLU A 149 -22.19 6.20 -15.50
CA GLU A 149 -22.63 7.24 -16.44
C GLU A 149 -23.58 8.24 -15.77
N GLU A 150 -24.50 7.78 -14.94
CA GLU A 150 -25.37 8.66 -14.13
C GLU A 150 -24.54 9.56 -13.20
N LYS A 151 -23.53 9.00 -12.52
CA LYS A 151 -22.62 9.77 -11.65
C LYS A 151 -21.79 10.81 -12.40
N LYS A 152 -21.46 10.59 -13.68
CA LYS A 152 -20.76 11.59 -14.51
C LYS A 152 -21.65 12.79 -14.84
N GLN A 153 -22.97 12.60 -14.86
CA GLN A 153 -23.95 13.66 -15.14
C GLN A 153 -24.43 14.40 -13.89
N GLY A 154 -24.25 13.82 -12.70
CA GLY A 154 -24.54 14.44 -11.41
C GLY A 154 -23.53 15.53 -11.00
N PRO A 155 -23.86 16.36 -9.98
CA PRO A 155 -22.94 17.36 -9.46
C PRO A 155 -21.68 16.69 -8.88
N GLU A 156 -20.49 17.14 -9.31
CA GLU A 156 -19.23 16.63 -8.78
C GLU A 156 -19.13 16.90 -7.26
N GLU A 157 -19.02 15.86 -6.44
CA GLU A 157 -18.68 15.98 -5.02
C GLU A 157 -17.26 16.54 -4.87
N LYS A 158 -17.15 17.86 -4.76
CA LYS A 158 -15.92 18.55 -4.38
C LYS A 158 -15.75 18.46 -2.87
N THR A 159 -14.61 17.93 -2.41
CA THR A 159 -14.22 18.14 -1.01
C THR A 159 -13.98 19.63 -0.75
N VAL A 160 -14.02 20.03 0.53
CA VAL A 160 -13.87 21.41 1.06
C VAL A 160 -12.64 22.17 0.51
N ARG A 161 -11.70 21.51 -0.19
CA ARG A 161 -10.49 22.14 -0.76
C ARG A 161 -10.21 21.82 -2.23
N GLY A 162 -11.20 21.41 -3.03
CA GLY A 162 -11.03 21.27 -4.48
C GLY A 162 -10.15 20.10 -4.94
N ARG A 163 -9.72 19.21 -4.04
CA ARG A 163 -9.14 17.91 -4.41
C ARG A 163 -10.25 16.87 -4.54
N LYS A 164 -10.32 16.19 -5.68
CA LYS A 164 -11.19 15.02 -5.86
C LYS A 164 -10.72 13.93 -4.89
N LYS A 165 -11.60 13.49 -3.98
CA LYS A 165 -11.34 12.29 -3.18
C LYS A 165 -11.24 11.12 -4.15
N ARG A 166 -10.13 10.38 -4.10
CA ARG A 166 -9.90 9.18 -4.92
C ARG A 166 -9.82 8.00 -3.99
N GLY A 167 -10.38 6.88 -4.45
CA GLY A 167 -10.49 5.66 -3.69
C GLY A 167 -11.60 5.70 -2.63
N LYS A 168 -12.00 4.50 -2.24
CA LYS A 168 -12.99 4.21 -1.22
C LYS A 168 -12.39 3.30 -0.17
N ASP A 169 -12.89 3.43 1.05
CA ASP A 169 -12.53 2.52 2.13
C ASP A 169 -13.12 1.12 1.84
N PRO A 170 -12.30 0.07 1.67
CA PRO A 170 -12.79 -1.27 1.40
C PRO A 170 -13.68 -1.82 2.51
N SER A 171 -13.50 -1.38 3.76
CA SER A 171 -14.32 -1.82 4.91
C SER A 171 -15.79 -1.36 4.82
N SER A 172 -16.09 -0.38 3.98
CA SER A 172 -17.45 0.10 3.71
C SER A 172 -18.22 -0.72 2.67
N SER A 173 -17.59 -1.76 2.10
CA SER A 173 -18.18 -2.64 1.09
C SER A 173 -19.25 -3.58 1.66
N LYS A 174 -20.12 -4.08 0.79
CA LYS A 174 -21.13 -5.10 1.07
C LYS A 174 -20.71 -6.44 0.47
N GLU A 175 -21.27 -7.54 0.97
CA GLU A 175 -21.01 -8.90 0.45
C GLU A 175 -21.34 -9.08 -1.04
N THR A 176 -22.30 -8.29 -1.54
CA THR A 176 -22.70 -8.28 -2.95
C THR A 176 -21.75 -7.50 -3.85
N ASP A 177 -20.88 -6.66 -3.28
CA ASP A 177 -20.03 -5.78 -4.05
C ASP A 177 -18.91 -6.57 -4.73
N ILE A 178 -18.53 -6.12 -5.92
CA ILE A 178 -17.38 -6.60 -6.65
C ILE A 178 -16.20 -5.68 -6.37
N LEU A 179 -15.01 -6.25 -6.22
CA LEU A 179 -13.80 -5.47 -6.07
C LEU A 179 -13.61 -4.53 -7.27
N SER A 180 -13.50 -3.23 -7.01
CA SER A 180 -13.03 -2.26 -7.99
C SER A 180 -11.61 -1.81 -7.65
N TYR A 181 -10.82 -1.59 -8.68
CA TYR A 181 -9.39 -1.38 -8.53
C TYR A 181 -8.81 -0.44 -9.58
N ARG A 182 -7.59 0.05 -9.29
CA ARG A 182 -6.72 0.71 -10.26
C ARG A 182 -5.32 0.13 -10.21
N VAL A 183 -4.60 0.28 -11.31
CA VAL A 183 -3.16 0.05 -11.37
C VAL A 183 -2.45 1.39 -11.47
N THR A 184 -1.40 1.56 -10.67
CA THR A 184 -0.47 2.68 -10.73
C THR A 184 0.91 2.13 -11.03
N CYS A 185 1.62 2.70 -12.00
CA CYS A 185 3.00 2.34 -12.27
C CYS A 185 3.95 3.48 -11.94
N GLU A 186 4.99 3.18 -11.15
CA GLU A 186 6.11 4.07 -10.88
C GLU A 186 7.38 3.49 -11.48
N ARG A 187 8.15 4.31 -12.21
CA ARG A 187 9.30 3.83 -12.96
C ARG A 187 10.52 4.73 -12.77
N THR A 188 11.66 4.11 -12.46
CA THR A 188 12.97 4.76 -12.41
C THR A 188 13.95 3.95 -13.26
N GLY A 189 14.66 4.62 -14.17
CA GLY A 189 15.58 4.00 -15.13
C GLY A 189 15.08 4.11 -16.58
N VAL A 190 15.78 3.44 -17.50
CA VAL A 190 15.55 3.56 -18.95
C VAL A 190 14.81 2.35 -19.49
N HIS A 191 13.69 2.59 -20.17
CA HIS A 191 12.76 1.56 -20.63
C HIS A 191 12.12 1.96 -21.97
N ALA A 192 11.68 0.98 -22.75
CA ALA A 192 11.00 1.17 -24.05
C ALA A 192 9.53 1.64 -23.94
N PHE A 193 9.01 1.76 -22.72
CA PHE A 193 7.58 1.97 -22.44
C PHE A 193 7.34 3.07 -21.42
N GLU A 194 6.14 3.64 -21.45
CA GLU A 194 5.69 4.60 -20.45
C GLU A 194 4.95 3.92 -19.30
N SER A 195 4.95 4.55 -18.12
CA SER A 195 4.27 4.01 -16.94
C SER A 195 2.76 3.83 -17.16
N GLN A 196 2.12 4.71 -17.93
CA GLN A 196 0.69 4.58 -18.25
C GLN A 196 0.39 3.32 -19.07
N GLU A 197 1.29 2.96 -19.99
CA GLU A 197 1.11 1.79 -20.84
C GLU A 197 1.24 0.50 -20.03
N VAL A 198 2.18 0.47 -19.09
CA VAL A 198 2.31 -0.62 -18.11
C VAL A 198 1.05 -0.74 -17.26
N ALA A 199 0.51 0.38 -16.76
CA ALA A 199 -0.71 0.38 -15.97
C ALA A 199 -1.92 -0.13 -16.77
N VAL A 200 -2.05 0.27 -18.04
CA VAL A 200 -3.12 -0.22 -18.94
C VAL A 200 -2.97 -1.72 -19.18
N LYS A 201 -1.77 -2.20 -19.50
CA LYS A 201 -1.55 -3.63 -19.77
C LYS A 201 -1.79 -4.48 -18.54
N LEU A 202 -1.18 -4.14 -17.40
CA LEU A 202 -1.41 -4.85 -16.14
C LEU A 202 -2.87 -4.80 -15.71
N GLY A 203 -3.56 -3.67 -15.90
CA GLY A 203 -5.00 -3.56 -15.65
C GLY A 203 -5.86 -4.44 -16.58
N GLY A 204 -5.41 -4.70 -17.80
CA GLY A 204 -6.02 -5.73 -18.65
C GLY A 204 -5.86 -7.11 -18.04
N GLU A 205 -4.62 -7.49 -17.71
CA GLU A 205 -4.31 -8.82 -17.18
C GLU A 205 -5.03 -9.12 -15.85
N PHE A 206 -5.10 -8.17 -14.92
CA PHE A 206 -5.85 -8.36 -13.67
C PHE A 206 -7.37 -8.50 -13.92
N ASN A 207 -7.92 -7.80 -14.91
CA ASN A 207 -9.33 -7.96 -15.30
C ASN A 207 -9.57 -9.33 -15.94
N ASP A 208 -8.66 -9.80 -16.78
CA ASP A 208 -8.76 -11.12 -17.42
C ASP A 208 -8.62 -12.26 -16.39
N LEU A 209 -7.75 -12.09 -15.39
CA LEU A 209 -7.48 -13.10 -14.35
C LEU A 209 -8.55 -13.18 -13.27
N TYR A 210 -9.10 -12.03 -12.85
CA TYR A 210 -9.94 -11.94 -11.65
C TYR A 210 -11.32 -11.30 -11.88
N HIS A 211 -11.56 -10.74 -13.07
CA HIS A 211 -12.82 -10.10 -13.45
C HIS A 211 -13.24 -8.99 -12.49
N TRP A 212 -12.29 -8.15 -12.09
CA TRP A 212 -12.53 -6.97 -11.27
C TRP A 212 -12.90 -5.74 -12.08
N ILE A 213 -13.57 -4.80 -11.43
CA ILE A 213 -14.00 -3.55 -12.07
C ILE A 213 -12.85 -2.55 -12.09
N VAL A 214 -12.45 -2.07 -13.28
CA VAL A 214 -11.43 -1.01 -13.39
C VAL A 214 -12.05 0.36 -13.12
N ASP A 215 -11.62 1.03 -12.04
CA ASP A 215 -12.03 2.40 -11.71
C ASP A 215 -10.83 3.27 -11.28
N LEU A 216 -10.54 4.33 -12.04
CA LEU A 216 -9.43 5.24 -11.75
C LEU A 216 -9.75 6.29 -10.66
N THR A 217 -11.02 6.44 -10.30
CA THR A 217 -11.48 7.44 -9.33
C THR A 217 -12.04 6.77 -8.08
N ASP A 218 -12.90 5.77 -8.25
CA ASP A 218 -13.75 5.22 -7.20
C ASP A 218 -13.43 3.75 -6.90
N TYR A 219 -12.15 3.46 -6.65
CA TYR A 219 -11.60 2.11 -6.42
C TYR A 219 -11.47 1.74 -4.94
N GLN A 220 -11.54 0.46 -4.59
CA GLN A 220 -11.15 -0.03 -3.25
C GLN A 220 -9.68 -0.47 -3.19
N LEU A 221 -9.18 -1.15 -4.23
CA LEU A 221 -7.80 -1.62 -4.28
C LEU A 221 -6.95 -0.75 -5.22
N GLU A 222 -5.80 -0.28 -4.73
CA GLU A 222 -4.74 0.26 -5.57
C GLU A 222 -3.60 -0.76 -5.66
N ILE A 223 -3.30 -1.17 -6.89
CA ILE A 223 -2.15 -2.01 -7.21
C ILE A 223 -1.03 -1.10 -7.68
N LEU A 224 0.06 -1.03 -6.93
CA LEU A 224 1.25 -0.28 -7.28
C LEU A 224 2.28 -1.24 -7.90
N TYR A 225 2.60 -1.01 -9.17
CA TYR A 225 3.68 -1.70 -9.88
C TYR A 225 4.90 -0.79 -9.98
N LYS A 226 5.93 -1.05 -9.19
CA LYS A 226 7.12 -0.23 -9.12
C LYS A 226 8.27 -0.90 -9.87
N ILE A 227 8.91 -0.14 -10.75
CA ILE A 227 10.08 -0.57 -11.52
C ILE A 227 11.25 0.35 -11.18
N CYS A 228 12.36 -0.20 -10.68
CA CYS A 228 13.55 0.55 -10.30
C CYS A 228 14.80 -0.18 -10.79
N PHE A 229 15.42 0.32 -11.86
CA PHE A 229 16.64 -0.24 -12.44
C PHE A 229 16.58 -1.77 -12.67
N GLY A 230 15.46 -2.27 -13.21
CA GLY A 230 15.24 -3.70 -13.48
C GLY A 230 14.55 -4.47 -12.37
N GLU A 231 14.63 -4.01 -11.11
CA GLU A 231 13.83 -4.60 -10.01
C GLU A 231 12.37 -4.16 -10.14
N THR A 232 11.45 -5.12 -10.03
CA THR A 232 10.02 -4.93 -10.12
C THR A 232 9.33 -5.39 -8.85
N LEU A 233 8.41 -4.57 -8.35
CA LEU A 233 7.62 -4.85 -7.17
C LEU A 233 6.15 -4.69 -7.50
N LEU A 234 5.36 -5.71 -7.20
CA LEU A 234 3.90 -5.65 -7.25
C LEU A 234 3.35 -5.52 -5.83
N LEU A 235 2.70 -4.40 -5.55
CA LEU A 235 2.28 -4.01 -4.20
C LEU A 235 0.76 -3.81 -4.17
N LEU A 236 0.07 -4.47 -3.24
CA LEU A 236 -1.35 -4.24 -2.97
C LEU A 236 -1.48 -3.26 -1.81
N ARG A 237 -2.00 -2.06 -2.07
CA ARG A 237 -2.17 -1.03 -1.04
C ARG A 237 -3.24 -1.44 -0.04
N VAL A 238 -2.90 -1.47 1.24
CA VAL A 238 -3.83 -1.81 2.32
C VAL A 238 -4.46 -0.56 2.92
N THR A 239 -3.67 0.48 3.15
CA THR A 239 -4.16 1.74 3.73
C THR A 239 -4.77 2.65 2.66
N THR A 240 -6.09 2.87 2.70
CA THR A 240 -6.82 3.75 1.77
C THR A 240 -6.34 5.21 1.86
N GLU A 241 -6.25 5.73 3.07
CA GLU A 241 -5.63 7.02 3.38
C GLU A 241 -4.31 6.78 4.10
N SER A 242 -3.39 7.73 4.00
CA SER A 242 -2.12 7.62 4.71
C SER A 242 -2.34 7.74 6.23
N MET A 243 -1.64 6.91 7.00
CA MET A 243 -1.76 6.77 8.47
C MET A 243 -1.35 8.02 9.27
N HIS A 244 -0.78 9.05 8.61
CA HIS A 244 -0.64 10.37 9.23
C HIS A 244 -1.99 11.09 9.45
N ARG A 245 -3.07 10.64 8.82
CA ARG A 245 -4.44 11.22 8.93
C ARG A 245 -5.27 10.57 10.04
N ARG A 246 -4.73 10.53 11.26
CA ARG A 246 -5.39 9.89 12.41
C ARG A 246 -6.05 10.88 13.37
N ASN A 247 -5.30 11.89 13.80
CA ASN A 247 -5.66 12.82 14.87
C ASN A 247 -5.78 14.27 14.39
N ILE A 248 -5.06 14.62 13.33
CA ILE A 248 -5.09 15.96 12.74
C ILE A 248 -6.19 16.04 11.69
N ALA A 249 -7.25 16.79 11.98
CA ALA A 249 -8.37 16.99 11.06
C ALA A 249 -8.07 18.02 9.95
N PHE A 250 -7.25 19.04 10.24
CA PHE A 250 -6.99 20.16 9.34
C PHE A 250 -5.50 20.31 9.04
N PHE A 251 -5.14 20.15 7.77
CA PHE A 251 -3.75 20.27 7.31
C PHE A 251 -3.49 21.64 6.69
N GLY A 252 -2.87 22.55 7.43
CA GLY A 252 -2.40 23.84 6.94
C GLY A 252 -1.00 23.79 6.32
N PRO A 253 -0.48 24.91 5.80
CA PRO A 253 0.86 24.97 5.19
C PRO A 253 1.99 24.64 6.17
N THR A 254 1.76 24.81 7.47
CA THR A 254 2.73 24.56 8.55
C THR A 254 2.43 23.31 9.36
N THR A 255 1.41 22.53 8.98
CA THR A 255 1.04 21.31 9.70
C THR A 255 2.04 20.21 9.41
N LEU A 256 2.82 19.81 10.42
CA LEU A 256 3.62 18.58 10.36
C LEU A 256 2.70 17.36 10.32
N LYS A 257 3.10 16.34 9.54
CA LYS A 257 2.42 15.04 9.54
C LYS A 257 2.52 14.41 10.93
N ALA A 258 1.45 13.74 11.36
CA ALA A 258 1.43 13.02 12.64
C ALA A 258 2.53 11.94 12.73
N THR A 259 2.89 11.30 11.62
CA THR A 259 4.00 10.34 11.52
C THR A 259 5.35 10.98 11.86
N VAL A 260 5.64 12.16 11.30
CA VAL A 260 6.83 12.94 11.65
C VAL A 260 6.82 13.33 13.13
N CYS A 261 5.70 13.85 13.64
CA CYS A 261 5.59 14.23 15.05
C CYS A 261 5.85 13.05 15.99
N TYR A 262 5.25 11.88 15.70
CA TYR A 262 5.47 10.64 16.46
C TYR A 262 6.96 10.28 16.49
N ASN A 263 7.61 10.28 15.33
CA ASN A 263 9.03 9.92 15.25
C ASN A 263 9.94 10.93 15.98
N LEU A 264 9.61 12.23 15.98
CA LEU A 264 10.31 13.23 16.79
C LEU A 264 10.19 12.94 18.29
N LEU A 265 9.04 12.46 18.76
CA LEU A 265 8.84 12.08 20.15
C LEU A 265 9.62 10.82 20.51
N GLN A 266 9.65 9.82 19.63
CA GLN A 266 10.48 8.63 19.81
C GLN A 266 11.98 8.96 19.91
N LEU A 267 12.43 9.99 19.20
CA LEU A 267 13.80 10.50 19.31
C LEU A 267 14.05 11.27 20.60
N ALA A 268 13.11 12.14 20.99
CA ALA A 268 13.23 12.96 22.19
C ALA A 268 13.16 12.14 23.48
N LYS A 269 12.45 11.00 23.45
CA LYS A 269 12.24 10.08 24.59
C LYS A 269 11.78 10.81 25.86
N PRO A 270 10.71 11.63 25.78
CA PRO A 270 10.22 12.34 26.94
C PRO A 270 9.75 11.35 28.02
N LYS A 271 9.98 11.70 29.28
CA LYS A 271 9.61 10.86 30.43
C LYS A 271 8.31 11.34 31.07
N PRO A 272 7.54 10.44 31.71
CA PRO A 272 6.40 10.84 32.53
C PRO A 272 6.80 11.91 33.56
N GLY A 273 6.02 12.99 33.63
CA GLY A 273 6.28 14.14 34.48
C GLY A 273 7.14 15.26 33.87
N GLU A 274 7.73 15.06 32.69
CA GLU A 274 8.44 16.12 31.97
C GLU A 274 7.45 17.09 31.29
N VAL A 275 7.81 18.38 31.29
CA VAL A 275 7.04 19.42 30.60
C VAL A 275 7.61 19.59 29.19
N ILE A 276 6.81 19.25 28.18
CA ILE A 276 7.14 19.46 26.77
C ILE A 276 6.55 20.79 26.33
N VAL A 277 7.40 21.67 25.80
CA VAL A 277 7.00 22.98 25.27
C VAL A 277 7.44 23.09 23.81
N ASP A 278 6.47 23.28 22.91
CA ASP A 278 6.73 23.70 21.54
C ASP A 278 6.37 25.20 21.41
N PRO A 279 7.36 26.11 21.50
CA PRO A 279 7.12 27.55 21.50
C PRO A 279 6.68 28.07 20.12
N MET A 280 6.76 27.26 19.07
CA MET A 280 6.40 27.60 17.70
C MET A 280 5.44 26.57 17.11
N CYS A 281 4.50 26.09 17.91
CA CYS A 281 3.67 24.93 17.60
C CYS A 281 2.76 25.06 16.39
N GLY A 282 2.51 26.28 15.90
CA GLY A 282 1.70 26.54 14.72
C GLY A 282 0.33 25.85 14.81
N GLY A 283 0.09 24.86 13.95
CA GLY A 283 -1.13 24.05 13.95
C GLY A 283 -1.25 23.03 15.09
N GLY A 284 -0.29 22.96 16.00
CA GLY A 284 -0.31 22.10 17.19
C GLY A 284 0.02 20.63 16.94
N SER A 285 0.56 20.26 15.77
CA SER A 285 0.78 18.84 15.42
C SER A 285 1.59 18.06 16.46
N ILE A 286 2.70 18.64 16.97
CA ILE A 286 3.56 17.97 17.96
C ILE A 286 2.83 17.83 19.31
N PRO A 287 2.28 18.90 19.93
CA PRO A 287 1.50 18.77 21.17
C PRO A 287 0.32 17.80 21.09
N ILE A 288 -0.39 17.75 19.96
CA ILE A 288 -1.51 16.81 19.77
C ILE A 288 -1.00 15.36 19.77
N GLU A 289 0.15 15.10 19.13
CA GLU A 289 0.72 13.75 19.07
C GLU A 289 1.26 13.30 20.43
N VAL A 290 1.89 14.20 21.19
CA VAL A 290 2.40 13.92 22.56
C VAL A 290 1.31 13.28 23.41
N ASN A 291 0.16 13.94 23.48
CA ASN A 291 -0.96 13.51 24.33
C ASN A 291 -1.37 12.05 24.04
N LEU A 292 -1.39 11.65 22.78
CA LEU A 292 -1.82 10.32 22.35
C LEU A 292 -0.79 9.20 22.60
N ASP A 293 0.47 9.54 22.83
CA ASP A 293 1.52 8.57 23.17
C ASP A 293 1.72 8.46 24.68
N THR A 294 1.70 9.59 25.39
CA THR A 294 1.89 9.63 26.85
C THR A 294 0.68 9.13 27.64
N LEU A 295 -0.50 9.01 27.02
CA LEU A 295 -1.70 8.45 27.65
C LEU A 295 -1.68 6.92 27.81
N LYS A 296 -0.63 6.21 27.39
CA LYS A 296 -0.39 4.81 27.79
C LYS A 296 0.26 4.71 29.18
N LEU A 297 -0.15 5.59 30.09
CA LEU A 297 0.14 5.49 31.51
C LEU A 297 -0.98 4.65 32.14
N ASP A 298 -0.56 3.49 32.64
CA ASP A 298 -1.27 2.44 33.39
C ASP A 298 -2.12 1.43 32.60
#